data_AF-A0A3M1JXA7-F1
#
_entry.id   AF-A0A3M1JXA7-F1
#
_cell.length_a   1.000
_cell.length_b   1.000
_cell.length_c   1.000
_cell.angle_alpha   90.00
_cell.angle_beta   90.00
_cell.angle_gamma   90.00
#
_symmetry.space_group_name_H-M   'P 1'
#
loop_
_entity.id
_entity.type
_entity.pdbx_description
1 polymer ?
#
loop_
_entity_poly.entity_id
_entity_poly.type
_entity_poly.pdbx_seq_one_letter_code
_entity_poly.pdbx_strand_id
1 'polypeptide(L)'
;MGNRPIRIFQIAKELNISHTEIVSFLKAEGIKVASHMSPVDEATHQRILSEFSKDKENIERLRKEQVRREIHDSRIRQEQKSKKSFRILSLDEQRALEKKEAEERKRREEEERKRKLEEAKRAEEAR
;
A
#
# COMPACT_ATOMS: atom_id res chain seq x y z
N MET A 1 22.31 -23.29 -45.54
CA MET A 1 21.40 -22.98 -44.41
C MET A 1 20.36 -22.01 -44.94
N GLY A 2 19.15 -22.48 -45.24
CA GLY A 2 18.12 -21.60 -45.82
C GLY A 2 17.70 -20.54 -44.81
N ASN A 3 17.82 -19.26 -45.18
CA ASN A 3 17.27 -18.14 -44.44
C ASN A 3 15.77 -18.38 -44.27
N ARG A 4 15.37 -18.90 -43.10
CA ARG A 4 13.95 -19.02 -42.77
C ARG A 4 13.43 -17.60 -42.60
N PRO A 5 12.36 -17.22 -43.29
CA PRO A 5 11.80 -15.88 -43.14
C PRO A 5 11.34 -15.70 -41.70
N ILE A 6 11.92 -14.73 -41.01
CA ILE A 6 11.52 -14.34 -39.66
C ILE A 6 10.12 -13.73 -39.77
N ARG A 7 9.17 -14.23 -38.98
CA ARG A 7 7.79 -13.72 -38.96
C ARG A 7 7.59 -12.82 -37.76
N ILE A 8 6.70 -11.83 -37.88
CA ILE A 8 6.32 -10.93 -36.77
C ILE A 8 5.97 -11.72 -35.50
N PHE A 9 5.31 -12.88 -35.66
CA PHE A 9 4.97 -13.72 -34.52
C PHE A 9 6.13 -14.24 -33.70
N GLN A 10 7.23 -14.60 -34.35
CA GLN A 10 8.43 -15.09 -33.67
C GLN A 10 9.08 -13.95 -32.89
N ILE A 11 9.20 -12.78 -33.51
CA ILE A 11 9.74 -11.57 -32.90
C ILE A 11 8.92 -11.16 -31.66
N ALA A 12 7.59 -11.20 -31.77
CA ALA A 12 6.69 -10.89 -30.65
C ALA A 12 6.85 -11.87 -29.48
N LYS A 13 7.06 -13.17 -29.78
CA LYS A 13 7.29 -14.20 -28.77
C LYS A 13 8.63 -14.01 -28.06
N GLU A 14 9.67 -13.58 -28.77
CA GLU A 14 10.98 -13.28 -28.19
C GLU A 14 10.95 -12.02 -27.31
N LEU A 15 10.23 -10.99 -27.78
CA LEU A 15 10.12 -9.72 -27.06
C LEU A 15 9.08 -9.73 -25.92
N ASN A 16 8.22 -10.76 -25.84
CA ASN A 16 7.07 -10.83 -24.92
C ASN A 16 6.09 -9.65 -25.11
N ILE A 17 5.86 -9.28 -26.37
CA ILE A 17 5.02 -8.14 -26.76
C ILE A 17 3.88 -8.66 -27.63
N SER A 18 2.75 -7.96 -27.62
CA SER A 18 1.60 -8.36 -28.44
C SER A 18 1.89 -8.12 -29.93
N HIS A 19 1.42 -9.02 -30.80
CA HIS A 19 1.54 -8.84 -32.26
C HIS A 19 0.88 -7.55 -32.74
N THR A 20 -0.16 -7.10 -32.02
CA THR A 20 -0.90 -5.87 -32.28
C THR A 20 -0.05 -4.61 -32.09
N GLU A 21 0.83 -4.58 -31.09
CA GLU A 21 1.73 -3.45 -30.86
C GLU A 21 2.79 -3.36 -31.96
N ILE A 22 3.37 -4.49 -32.36
CA ILE A 22 4.34 -4.51 -33.46
C ILE A 22 3.67 -4.09 -34.78
N VAL A 23 2.45 -4.56 -35.05
CA VAL A 23 1.69 -4.12 -36.25
C VAL A 23 1.38 -2.63 -36.20
N SER A 24 1.06 -2.08 -35.02
CA SER A 24 0.81 -0.64 -34.85
C SER A 24 2.07 0.19 -35.07
N PHE A 25 3.22 -0.28 -34.55
CA PHE A 25 4.53 0.33 -34.78
C PHE A 25 4.91 0.33 -36.27
N LEU A 26 4.73 -0.80 -36.96
CA LEU A 26 5.05 -0.90 -38.38
C LEU A 26 4.15 -0.02 -39.24
N LYS A 27 2.88 0.14 -38.87
CA LYS A 27 1.98 1.12 -39.50
C LYS A 27 2.44 2.55 -39.27
N ALA A 28 2.96 2.88 -38.08
CA ALA A 28 3.50 4.21 -37.77
C ALA A 28 4.78 4.52 -38.58
N GLU A 29 5.64 3.53 -38.84
CA GLU A 29 6.80 3.66 -39.74
C GLU A 29 6.43 3.68 -41.24
N GLY A 30 5.16 3.48 -41.60
CA GLY A 30 4.71 3.47 -43.00
C GLY A 30 4.93 2.14 -43.72
N ILE A 31 5.30 1.07 -43.01
CA ILE A 31 5.46 -0.28 -43.58
C ILE A 31 4.10 -1.00 -43.49
N LYS A 32 3.42 -1.15 -44.63
CA LYS A 32 2.13 -1.86 -44.70
C LYS A 32 2.35 -3.37 -44.57
N VAL A 33 2.06 -3.90 -43.40
CA VAL A 33 2.01 -5.35 -43.17
C VAL A 33 0.57 -5.86 -43.14
N ALA A 34 0.29 -6.89 -43.93
CA ALA A 34 -1.06 -7.44 -44.09
C ALA A 34 -1.46 -8.41 -42.96
N SER A 35 -0.49 -9.07 -42.30
CA SER A 35 -0.78 -10.08 -41.27
C SER A 35 0.40 -10.29 -40.32
N HIS A 36 0.11 -10.84 -39.13
CA HIS A 36 1.07 -11.28 -38.11
C HIS A 36 2.00 -12.43 -38.56
N MET A 37 1.64 -13.11 -39.65
CA MET A 37 2.43 -14.18 -40.28
C MET A 37 3.31 -13.71 -41.45
N SER A 38 3.25 -12.42 -41.81
CA SER A 38 4.06 -11.89 -42.89
C SER A 38 5.55 -12.00 -42.56
N PRO A 39 6.39 -12.34 -43.56
CA PRO A 39 7.83 -12.32 -43.41
C PRO A 39 8.29 -10.87 -43.17
N VAL A 40 9.26 -10.71 -42.28
CA VAL A 40 9.84 -9.42 -41.87
C VAL A 40 11.27 -9.35 -42.40
N ASP A 41 11.65 -8.19 -42.89
CA ASP A 41 13.02 -7.91 -43.30
C ASP A 41 13.93 -7.69 -42.09
N GLU A 42 15.20 -8.05 -42.20
CA GLU A 42 16.17 -7.94 -41.11
C GLU A 42 16.32 -6.49 -40.63
N ALA A 43 16.22 -5.51 -41.54
CA ALA A 43 16.25 -4.09 -41.18
C ALA A 43 15.07 -3.69 -40.28
N THR A 44 13.90 -4.28 -40.53
CA THR A 44 12.69 -4.02 -39.73
C THR A 44 12.79 -4.72 -38.37
N HIS A 45 13.37 -5.93 -38.35
CA HIS A 45 13.65 -6.67 -37.11
C HIS A 45 14.58 -5.87 -36.18
N GLN A 46 15.67 -5.30 -36.69
CA GLN A 46 16.58 -4.48 -35.88
C GLN A 46 15.94 -3.20 -35.36
N ARG A 47 15.05 -2.55 -36.12
CA ARG A 47 14.30 -1.37 -35.65
C ARG A 47 13.35 -1.70 -34.51
N ILE A 48 12.58 -2.79 -34.66
CA ILE A 48 11.71 -3.32 -33.61
C ILE A 48 12.54 -3.61 -32.36
N LEU A 49 13.69 -4.29 -32.51
CA LEU A 49 14.58 -4.56 -31.38
C LEU A 49 15.04 -3.26 -30.70
N SER A 50 15.44 -2.24 -31.46
CA SER A 50 15.93 -0.96 -30.91
C SER A 50 14.85 -0.20 -30.12
N GLU A 51 13.63 -0.14 -30.64
CA GLU A 51 12.53 0.58 -29.98
C GLU A 51 12.03 -0.16 -28.75
N PHE A 52 11.76 -1.46 -28.87
CA PHE A 52 11.22 -2.22 -27.74
C PHE A 52 12.28 -2.51 -26.65
N SER A 53 13.58 -2.48 -26.97
CA SER A 53 14.64 -2.53 -25.94
C SER A 53 14.64 -1.29 -25.04
N LYS A 54 14.41 -0.10 -25.62
CA LYS A 54 14.30 1.14 -24.87
C LYS A 54 13.01 1.17 -24.04
N ASP A 55 11.91 0.67 -24.60
CA ASP A 55 10.65 0.56 -23.87
C ASP A 55 10.73 -0.44 -22.72
N LYS A 56 11.50 -1.52 -22.85
CA LYS A 56 11.75 -2.46 -21.73
C LYS A 56 12.44 -1.77 -20.55
N GLU A 57 13.43 -0.92 -20.81
CA GLU A 57 14.13 -0.17 -19.76
C GLU A 57 13.17 0.84 -19.08
N ASN A 58 12.35 1.53 -19.86
CA ASN A 58 11.33 2.45 -19.34
C ASN A 58 10.27 1.73 -18.52
N ILE A 59 9.77 0.57 -18.99
CA ILE A 59 8.80 -0.25 -18.28
C ILE A 59 9.39 -0.83 -17.00
N GLU A 60 10.66 -1.28 -16.99
CA GLU A 60 11.32 -1.72 -15.77
C GLU A 60 11.51 -0.58 -14.76
N ARG A 61 11.88 0.61 -15.23
CA ARG A 61 11.98 1.81 -14.38
C ARG A 61 10.63 2.17 -13.76
N LEU A 62 9.56 2.17 -14.56
CA LEU A 62 8.20 2.45 -14.11
C LEU A 62 7.67 1.38 -13.15
N ARG A 63 7.92 0.08 -13.42
CA ARG A 63 7.56 -1.02 -12.50
C ARG A 63 8.30 -0.91 -11.17
N LYS A 64 9.60 -0.59 -11.18
CA LYS A 64 10.38 -0.34 -9.96
C LYS A 64 9.84 0.85 -9.17
N GLU A 65 9.35 1.89 -9.85
CA GLU A 65 8.77 3.07 -9.23
C GLU A 65 7.37 2.78 -8.64
N GLN A 66 6.54 1.98 -9.30
CA GLN A 66 5.24 1.52 -8.78
C GLN A 66 5.41 0.67 -7.51
N VAL A 67 6.34 -0.29 -7.52
CA VAL A 67 6.64 -1.12 -6.34
C VAL A 67 7.14 -0.25 -5.17
N ARG A 68 7.95 0.78 -5.44
CA ARG A 68 8.38 1.73 -4.40
C ARG A 68 7.22 2.53 -3.81
N ARG A 69 6.26 2.95 -4.63
CA ARG A 69 5.06 3.67 -4.16
C ARG A 69 4.15 2.76 -3.34
N GLU A 70 3.91 1.52 -3.77
CA GLU A 70 3.08 0.56 -3.01
C GLU A 70 3.71 0.16 -1.66
N ILE A 71 5.04 -0.04 -1.61
CA ILE A 71 5.74 -0.33 -0.35
C ILE A 71 5.72 0.88 0.59
N HIS A 72 5.85 2.10 0.05
CA HIS A 72 5.81 3.30 0.88
C HIS A 72 4.40 3.56 1.43
N ASP A 73 3.37 3.42 0.60
CA ASP A 73 1.97 3.63 1.00
C ASP A 73 1.49 2.60 2.02
N SER A 74 1.93 1.34 1.89
CA SER A 74 1.62 0.29 2.87
C SER A 74 2.29 0.56 4.22
N ARG A 75 3.54 1.03 4.22
CA ARG A 75 4.28 1.42 5.43
C ARG A 75 3.65 2.63 6.12
N ILE A 76 3.26 3.67 5.37
CA ILE A 76 2.58 4.85 5.90
C ILE A 76 1.22 4.47 6.50
N ARG A 77 0.45 3.59 5.86
CA ARG A 77 -0.84 3.12 6.42
C ARG A 77 -0.67 2.34 7.72
N GLN A 78 0.39 1.51 7.83
CA GLN A 78 0.71 0.83 9.08
C GLN A 78 1.11 1.81 10.20
N GLU A 79 1.94 2.82 9.90
CA GLU A 79 2.31 3.84 10.88
C GLU A 79 1.13 4.72 11.31
N GLN A 80 0.20 5.03 10.40
CA GLN A 80 -1.03 5.75 10.75
C GLN A 80 -1.94 4.91 11.66
N LYS A 81 -2.00 3.59 11.43
CA LYS A 81 -2.78 2.66 12.28
C LYS A 81 -2.15 2.47 13.66
N SER A 82 -0.82 2.51 13.76
CA SER A 82 -0.12 2.46 15.04
C SER A 82 -0.16 3.81 15.78
N LYS A 83 -0.08 4.95 15.09
CA LYS A 83 -0.26 6.28 15.73
C LYS A 83 -1.69 6.52 16.24
N LYS A 84 -2.70 5.92 15.61
CA LYS A 84 -4.08 5.83 16.15
C LYS A 84 -4.18 5.04 17.46
N SER A 85 -3.14 4.33 17.91
CA SER A 85 -3.14 3.66 19.22
C SER A 85 -2.94 4.63 20.39
N PHE A 86 -2.45 5.85 20.15
CA PHE A 86 -2.54 6.94 21.12
C PHE A 86 -3.87 7.67 20.92
N ARG A 87 -4.91 7.20 21.60
CA ARG A 87 -6.20 7.92 21.66
C ARG A 87 -6.03 9.07 22.65
N ILE A 88 -5.88 10.28 22.13
CA ILE A 88 -5.97 11.51 22.93
C ILE A 88 -7.44 11.68 23.32
N LEU A 89 -7.72 11.73 24.63
CA LEU A 89 -9.07 11.95 25.16
C LEU A 89 -9.56 13.35 24.80
N SER A 90 -10.86 13.49 24.51
CA SER A 90 -11.49 14.81 24.37
C SER A 90 -11.58 15.52 25.73
N LEU A 91 -11.65 16.86 25.74
CA LEU A 91 -11.77 17.66 26.97
C LEU A 91 -12.98 17.23 27.82
N ASP A 92 -14.07 16.81 27.18
CA ASP A 92 -15.26 16.30 27.87
C ASP A 92 -15.06 14.90 28.47
N GLU A 93 -14.33 14.02 27.77
CA GLU A 93 -13.97 12.69 28.28
C GLU A 93 -13.03 12.82 29.50
N GLN A 94 -12.07 13.76 29.45
CA GLN A 94 -11.17 14.06 30.56
C GLN A 94 -11.93 14.60 31.79
N ARG A 95 -12.83 15.57 31.60
CA ARG A 95 -13.67 16.11 32.69
C ARG A 95 -14.60 15.07 33.30
N ALA A 96 -15.11 14.14 32.49
CA ALA A 96 -15.95 13.05 33.00
C ALA A 96 -15.17 12.07 33.88
N LEU A 97 -13.91 11.77 33.51
CA LEU A 97 -13.01 10.96 34.32
C LEU A 97 -12.66 11.65 35.64
N GLU A 98 -12.28 12.94 35.61
CA GLU A 98 -11.97 13.72 36.82
C GLU A 98 -13.15 13.77 37.80
N LYS A 99 -14.37 13.95 37.30
CA LYS A 99 -15.58 13.93 38.14
C LYS A 99 -15.83 12.57 38.79
N LYS A 100 -15.67 11.48 38.04
CA LYS A 100 -15.82 10.11 38.57
C LYS A 100 -14.78 9.81 39.64
N GLU A 101 -13.52 10.20 39.43
CA GLU A 101 -12.46 10.02 40.42
C GLU A 101 -12.71 10.85 41.69
N ALA A 102 -13.20 12.09 41.55
CA ALA A 102 -13.56 12.93 42.68
C ALA A 102 -14.73 12.36 43.49
N GLU A 103 -15.72 11.76 42.83
CA GLU A 103 -16.87 11.13 43.49
C GLU A 103 -16.46 9.85 44.24
N GLU A 104 -15.65 8.99 43.60
CA GLU A 104 -15.06 7.80 44.23
C GLU A 104 -14.22 8.16 45.46
N ARG A 105 -13.41 9.24 45.38
CA ARG A 105 -12.59 9.70 46.50
C ARG A 105 -13.44 10.15 47.68
N LYS A 106 -14.51 10.93 47.42
CA LYS A 106 -15.46 11.35 48.46
C LYS A 106 -16.17 10.16 49.10
N ARG A 107 -16.56 9.18 48.30
CA ARG A 107 -17.22 7.96 48.79
C ARG A 107 -16.31 7.15 49.71
N ARG A 108 -15.03 6.99 49.34
CA ARG A 108 -14.02 6.32 50.18
C ARG A 108 -13.76 7.08 51.49
N GLU A 109 -13.67 8.40 51.43
CA GLU A 109 -13.50 9.24 52.64
C GLU A 109 -14.71 9.13 53.58
N GLU A 110 -15.93 9.08 53.05
CA GLU A 110 -17.15 8.92 53.84
C GLU A 110 -17.25 7.51 54.47
N GLU A 111 -16.90 6.47 53.73
CA GLU A 111 -16.84 5.09 54.25
C GLU A 111 -15.79 4.95 55.35
N GLU A 112 -14.61 5.56 55.18
CA GLU A 112 -13.56 5.55 56.21
C GLU A 112 -13.99 6.30 57.47
N ARG A 113 -14.67 7.45 57.32
CA ARG A 113 -15.24 8.20 58.45
C ARG A 113 -16.31 7.39 59.17
N LYS A 114 -17.21 6.70 58.46
CA LYS A 114 -18.24 5.84 59.06
C LYS A 114 -17.63 4.68 59.85
N ARG A 115 -16.61 4.02 59.29
CA ARG A 115 -15.89 2.91 59.97
C ARG A 115 -15.21 3.38 61.26
N LYS A 116 -14.51 4.52 61.23
CA LYS A 116 -13.88 5.10 62.44
C LYS A 116 -14.90 5.47 63.52
N LEU A 117 -16.07 5.97 63.10
CA LEU A 117 -17.13 6.35 64.04
C LEU A 117 -17.80 5.11 64.67
N GLU A 118 -17.98 4.03 63.89
CA GLU A 118 -18.50 2.75 64.38
C GLU A 118 -17.50 2.07 65.33
N GLU A 119 -16.20 2.12 65.02
CA GLU A 119 -15.13 1.60 65.88
C GLU A 119 -15.04 2.38 67.21
N ALA A 120 -15.15 3.71 67.16
CA ALA A 120 -15.17 4.55 68.36
C ALA A 120 -16.38 4.25 69.26
N LYS A 121 -17.58 4.05 68.68
CA LYS A 121 -18.79 3.68 69.42
C LYS A 121 -18.69 2.30 70.06
N ARG A 122 -18.14 1.31 69.34
CA ARG A 122 -17.89 -0.03 69.91
C ARG A 122 -16.85 -0.02 71.03
N ALA A 123 -15.85 0.86 70.95
CA ALA A 123 -14.86 1.03 72.01
C ALA A 123 -15.42 1.76 73.24
N GLU A 124 -16.42 2.64 73.06
CA GLU A 124 -17.14 3.32 74.13
C GLU A 124 -18.15 2.40 74.83
N GLU A 125 -18.89 1.56 74.08
CA GLU A 125 -19.84 0.58 74.62
C GLU A 125 -19.17 -0.61 75.33
N ALA A 126 -17.89 -0.87 75.06
CA ALA A 126 -17.10 -1.92 75.70
C ALA A 126 -16.35 -1.47 76.98
N ARG A 127 -16.55 -0.22 77.41
CA ARG A 127 -15.91 0.39 78.59
C ARG A 127 -16.89 0.54 79.74
#